data_AF-A0A650CNZ9-F1
#
_entry.id   AF-A0A650CNZ9-F1
#
_cell.length_a   1.000
_cell.length_b   1.000
_cell.length_c   1.000
_cell.angle_alpha   90.00
_cell.angle_beta   90.00
_cell.angle_gamma   90.00
#
_symmetry.space_group_name_H-M   'P 1'
#
loop_
_entity.id
_entity.type
_entity.pdbx_description
1 polymer ?
#
loop_
_entity_poly.entity_id
_entity_poly.type
_entity_poly.pdbx_seq_one_letter_code
_entity_poly.pdbx_strand_id
1 'polypeptide(L)'
;MTQEKVVRVIGYYRDPGYIERVAGAFRKLLMDINWIQGRKVSDDGLYEIYLGVPYTNNFDIAIQNLSKTVDVEKVEVLEDAVVTTYVIKRDGSVVRGEPFEAKEYDIVVFKPSFSKVTTLSWGIVSGKNIY
;
A
#
# COMPACT_ATOMS: atom_id res chain seq x y z
N MET A 1 9.64 9.22 -16.10
CA MET A 1 8.73 8.39 -15.28
C MET A 1 9.49 7.95 -14.05
N THR A 2 9.07 8.39 -12.87
CA THR A 2 9.60 7.89 -11.60
C THR A 2 9.10 6.45 -11.39
N GLN A 3 9.98 5.59 -10.91
CA GLN A 3 9.64 4.19 -10.64
C GLN A 3 8.60 4.14 -9.52
N GLU A 4 7.47 3.44 -9.72
CA GLU A 4 6.52 3.19 -8.64
C GLU A 4 7.12 2.18 -7.66
N LYS A 5 6.96 2.44 -6.36
CA LYS A 5 7.26 1.51 -5.28
C LYS A 5 5.97 1.04 -4.64
N VAL A 6 5.93 -0.26 -4.32
CA VAL A 6 4.79 -0.85 -3.61
C VAL A 6 5.11 -0.90 -2.12
N VAL A 7 4.20 -0.34 -1.34
CA VAL A 7 4.32 -0.30 0.13
C VAL A 7 3.17 -1.11 0.71
N ARG A 8 3.49 -2.00 1.65
CA ARG A 8 2.53 -2.67 2.51
C ARG A 8 2.57 -2.05 3.89
N VAL A 9 1.41 -1.71 4.44
CA VAL A 9 1.25 -1.19 5.80
C VAL A 9 0.41 -2.19 6.58
N ILE A 10 0.88 -2.57 7.76
CA ILE A 10 0.14 -3.43 8.68
C ILE A 10 -0.12 -2.62 9.95
N GLY A 11 -1.37 -2.61 10.39
CA GLY A 11 -1.77 -1.86 11.58
C GLY A 11 -3.23 -2.05 11.95
N TYR A 12 -3.63 -1.40 13.04
CA TYR A 12 -4.96 -1.57 13.63
C TYR A 12 -5.93 -0.48 13.16
N TYR A 13 -6.98 -0.90 12.46
CA TYR A 13 -8.10 -0.03 12.07
C TYR A 13 -9.05 0.15 13.25
N ARG A 14 -8.67 0.99 14.21
CA ARG A 14 -9.48 1.29 15.40
C ARG A 14 -10.52 2.38 15.16
N ASP A 15 -10.24 3.26 14.21
CA ASP A 15 -11.09 4.38 13.84
C ASP A 15 -11.06 4.64 12.33
N PRO A 16 -12.09 5.30 11.79
CA PRO A 16 -12.16 5.62 10.37
C PRO A 16 -10.95 6.39 9.82
N GLY A 17 -10.26 7.16 10.66
CA GLY A 17 -9.14 8.00 10.29
C GLY A 17 -7.84 7.24 10.03
N TYR A 18 -7.76 5.93 10.26
CA TYR A 18 -6.53 5.15 10.01
C TYR A 18 -6.04 5.27 8.56
N ILE A 19 -6.95 5.13 7.58
CA ILE A 19 -6.61 5.24 6.16
C ILE A 19 -6.15 6.67 5.82
N GLU A 20 -6.78 7.68 6.41
CA GLU A 20 -6.40 9.08 6.23
C GLU A 20 -5.02 9.38 6.82
N ARG A 21 -4.67 8.78 7.97
CA ARG A 21 -3.32 8.88 8.55
C ARG A 21 -2.26 8.28 7.63
N VAL A 22 -2.56 7.10 7.06
CA VAL A 22 -1.67 6.43 6.10
C VAL A 22 -1.48 7.31 4.86
N ALA A 23 -2.56 7.81 4.26
CA ALA A 23 -2.48 8.67 3.08
C ALA A 23 -1.78 10.02 3.39
N GLY A 24 -2.09 10.61 4.55
CA GLY A 24 -1.55 11.88 5.01
C GLY A 24 -0.03 11.85 5.19
N ALA A 25 0.55 10.70 5.54
CA ALA A 25 2.00 10.54 5.66
C ALA A 25 2.76 10.85 4.34
N PHE A 26 2.14 10.57 3.20
CA PHE A 26 2.68 10.86 1.87
C PHE A 26 2.26 12.26 1.39
N ARG A 27 0.97 12.61 1.52
CA ARG A 27 0.44 13.88 1.01
C ARG A 27 1.07 15.10 1.65
N LYS A 28 1.44 15.03 2.94
CA LYS A 28 2.17 16.12 3.64
C LYS A 28 3.56 16.40 3.04
N LEU A 29 4.13 15.47 2.27
CA LEU A 29 5.41 15.58 1.57
C LEU A 29 5.23 15.78 0.06
N LEU A 30 4.02 16.17 -0.38
CA LEU A 30 3.64 16.38 -1.78
C LEU A 30 3.84 15.13 -2.66
N MET A 31 3.70 13.95 -2.06
CA MET A 31 3.73 12.68 -2.78
C MET A 31 2.30 12.22 -3.05
N ASP A 32 1.99 11.99 -4.32
CA ASP A 32 0.73 11.36 -4.73
C ASP A 32 0.77 9.86 -4.46
N ILE A 33 -0.40 9.29 -4.17
CA ILE A 33 -0.59 7.84 -4.06
C ILE A 33 -1.39 7.44 -5.31
N ASN A 34 -0.81 6.57 -6.14
CA ASN A 34 -1.41 6.15 -7.40
C ASN A 34 -2.61 5.24 -7.17
N TRP A 35 -2.51 4.35 -6.18
CA TRP A 35 -3.57 3.44 -5.79
C TRP A 35 -3.43 3.01 -4.34
N ILE A 36 -4.54 2.65 -3.71
CA ILE A 36 -4.63 2.14 -2.34
C ILE A 36 -5.62 0.97 -2.30
N GLN A 37 -5.25 -0.10 -1.61
CA GLN A 37 -6.13 -1.25 -1.39
C GLN A 37 -5.92 -1.81 0.00
N GLY A 38 -6.97 -1.79 0.82
CA GLY A 38 -6.98 -2.36 2.15
C GLY A 38 -7.75 -3.67 2.22
N ARG A 39 -7.31 -4.58 3.08
CA ARG A 39 -8.10 -5.76 3.49
C ARG A 39 -7.98 -6.00 4.99
N LYS A 40 -9.06 -6.54 5.57
CA LYS A 40 -9.05 -7.06 6.93
C LYS A 40 -8.19 -8.32 6.99
N VAL A 41 -7.32 -8.41 7.99
CA VAL A 41 -6.44 -9.57 8.22
C VAL A 41 -6.99 -10.45 9.34
N SER A 42 -7.50 -9.84 10.40
CA SER A 42 -8.08 -10.54 11.55
C SER A 42 -9.22 -9.76 12.21
N ASP A 43 -10.01 -10.47 13.01
CA ASP A 43 -11.22 -9.94 13.64
C ASP A 43 -10.97 -8.93 14.77
N ASP A 44 -9.75 -8.87 15.29
CA ASP A 44 -9.28 -7.89 16.28
C ASP A 44 -9.00 -6.50 15.69
N GLY A 45 -9.25 -6.30 14.39
CA GLY A 45 -9.09 -5.02 13.72
C GLY A 45 -7.73 -4.82 13.08
N LEU A 46 -6.92 -5.87 12.88
CA LEU A 46 -5.70 -5.78 12.08
C LEU A 46 -6.04 -5.70 10.58
N TYR A 47 -5.44 -4.74 9.90
CA TYR A 47 -5.60 -4.50 8.48
C TYR A 47 -4.24 -4.50 7.77
N GLU A 48 -4.28 -4.91 6.50
CA GLU A 48 -3.17 -4.83 5.57
C GLU A 48 -3.57 -3.87 4.45
N ILE A 49 -2.79 -2.82 4.23
CA ILE A 49 -3.00 -1.82 3.18
C ILE A 49 -1.83 -1.89 2.22
N TYR A 50 -2.11 -2.06 0.93
CA TYR A 50 -1.15 -1.92 -0.14
C TYR A 50 -1.33 -0.56 -0.82
N LEU A 51 -0.19 0.06 -1.17
CA LEU A 51 -0.12 1.38 -1.77
C LEU A 51 0.87 1.35 -2.94
N GLY A 52 0.50 1.98 -4.05
CA GLY A 52 1.43 2.35 -5.11
C GLY A 52 1.84 3.80 -4.96
N VAL A 53 3.13 4.05 -4.75
CA VAL A 53 3.65 5.41 -4.52
C VAL A 53 4.83 5.67 -5.46
N PRO A 54 4.84 6.79 -6.21
CA PRO A 54 6.01 7.18 -7.01
C PRO A 54 7.24 7.39 -6.13
N TYR A 55 8.36 6.80 -6.52
CA TYR A 55 9.62 7.04 -5.83
C TYR A 55 10.13 8.45 -6.13
N THR A 56 10.24 9.26 -5.08
CA THR A 56 10.79 10.62 -5.12
C THR A 56 11.77 10.80 -3.97
N ASN A 57 12.47 11.94 -3.91
CA ASN A 57 13.43 12.24 -2.84
C ASN A 57 12.81 12.21 -1.43
N ASN A 58 11.49 12.36 -1.33
CA ASN A 58 10.77 12.36 -0.05
C ASN A 58 10.30 10.97 0.38
N PHE A 59 10.47 9.94 -0.45
CA PHE A 59 9.92 8.60 -0.21
C PHE A 59 10.40 8.01 1.12
N ASP A 60 11.72 8.00 1.35
CA ASP A 60 12.27 7.41 2.56
C ASP A 60 11.79 8.13 3.83
N ILE A 61 11.66 9.46 3.77
CA ILE A 61 11.12 10.28 4.85
C ILE A 61 9.64 9.93 5.09
N ALA A 62 8.86 9.74 4.02
CA ALA A 62 7.46 9.32 4.12
C ALA A 62 7.32 7.97 4.80
N ILE A 63 8.10 6.97 4.39
CA ILE A 63 8.11 5.63 4.98
C ILE A 63 8.52 5.66 6.44
N GLN A 64 9.58 6.40 6.79
CA GLN A 64 10.01 6.55 8.18
C GLN A 64 8.92 7.19 9.04
N ASN A 65 8.29 8.26 8.56
CA ASN A 65 7.18 8.92 9.26
C ASN A 65 6.00 7.97 9.45
N LEU A 66 5.63 7.23 8.41
CA LEU A 66 4.53 6.28 8.46
C LEU A 66 4.81 5.16 9.46
N SER A 67 6.03 4.63 9.50
CA SER A 67 6.44 3.59 10.45
C SER A 67 6.42 4.00 11.92
N LYS A 68 6.30 5.31 12.20
CA LYS A 68 6.18 5.89 13.54
C LYS A 68 4.76 6.37 13.85
N THR A 69 3.83 6.18 12.92
CA THR A 69 2.45 6.65 13.07
C THR A 69 1.69 5.73 14.03
N VAL A 70 0.86 6.31 14.89
CA VAL A 70 0.02 5.55 15.83
C VAL A 70 -0.88 4.58 15.06
N ASP A 71 -1.04 3.38 15.62
CA ASP A 71 -1.74 2.23 15.05
C ASP A 71 -1.09 1.60 13.81
N VAL A 72 0.06 2.09 13.34
CA VAL A 72 0.89 1.40 12.35
C VAL A 72 1.90 0.53 13.08
N GLU A 73 1.78 -0.79 12.93
CA GLU A 73 2.69 -1.76 13.53
C GLU A 73 3.99 -1.86 12.72
N LYS A 74 3.85 -1.93 11.40
CA LYS A 74 4.98 -1.96 10.48
C LYS A 74 4.62 -1.47 9.09
N VAL A 75 5.64 -0.96 8.41
CA VAL A 75 5.62 -0.56 7.01
C VAL A 75 6.67 -1.39 6.28
N GLU A 76 6.29 -1.91 5.14
CA GLU A 76 7.09 -2.83 4.36
C GLU A 76 7.20 -2.30 2.92
N VAL A 77 8.42 -2.08 2.46
CA VAL A 77 8.69 -1.79 1.06
C VAL A 77 8.89 -3.12 0.34
N LEU A 78 8.03 -3.40 -0.64
CA LEU A 78 8.06 -4.62 -1.43
C LEU A 78 9.02 -4.39 -2.60
N GLU A 79 10.22 -4.93 -2.50
CA GLU A 79 11.24 -4.77 -3.52
C GLU A 79 10.97 -5.71 -4.71
N ASP A 80 11.33 -5.24 -5.91
CA ASP A 80 11.10 -5.94 -7.17
C ASP A 80 9.61 -6.29 -7.40
N ALA A 81 8.70 -5.51 -6.80
CA ALA A 81 7.28 -5.77 -6.87
C ALA A 81 6.71 -5.55 -8.28
N VAL A 82 5.93 -6.52 -8.77
CA VAL A 82 5.14 -6.45 -9.99
C VAL A 82 3.67 -6.47 -9.61
N VAL A 83 2.93 -5.43 -9.98
CA VAL A 83 1.50 -5.32 -9.71
C VAL A 83 0.73 -5.93 -10.87
N THR A 84 -0.05 -6.97 -10.58
CA THR A 84 -1.04 -7.49 -11.52
C THR A 84 -2.40 -6.90 -11.17
N THR A 85 -3.01 -6.23 -12.13
CA THR A 85 -4.33 -5.62 -11.95
C THR A 85 -5.42 -6.55 -12.47
N TYR A 86 -6.49 -6.67 -11.69
CA TYR A 86 -7.72 -7.36 -12.06
C TYR A 86 -8.88 -6.38 -12.02
N VAL A 87 -9.79 -6.51 -12.97
CA VAL A 87 -11.04 -5.74 -13.02
C VAL A 87 -12.18 -6.72 -12.84
N ILE A 88 -12.92 -6.55 -11.73
CA ILE A 88 -14.17 -7.26 -11.48
C ILE A 88 -15.26 -6.46 -12.18
N LYS A 89 -15.82 -7.04 -13.24
CA LYS A 89 -16.89 -6.43 -14.02
C LYS A 89 -18.21 -6.51 -13.26
N ARG A 90 -19.14 -5.64 -13.64
CA ARG A 90 -20.50 -5.61 -13.06
C ARG A 90 -21.25 -6.95 -13.13
N ASP A 91 -20.96 -7.78 -14.12
CA ASP A 91 -21.54 -9.12 -14.28
C ASP A 91 -20.87 -10.19 -13.38
N GLY A 92 -19.90 -9.80 -12.57
CA GLY A 92 -19.12 -10.69 -11.70
C GLY A 92 -17.94 -11.39 -12.39
N SER A 93 -17.73 -11.16 -13.69
CA SER A 93 -16.55 -11.71 -14.38
C SER A 93 -15.28 -11.00 -13.92
N VAL A 94 -14.19 -11.76 -13.82
CA VAL A 94 -12.88 -11.23 -13.41
C VAL A 94 -11.93 -11.32 -14.59
N VAL A 95 -11.44 -10.16 -15.04
CA VAL A 95 -10.48 -10.08 -16.14
C VAL A 95 -9.21 -9.41 -15.68
N ARG A 96 -8.07 -9.83 -16.24
CA ARG A 96 -6.81 -9.10 -16.10
C ARG A 96 -6.85 -7.92 -17.07
N GLY A 97 -6.52 -6.73 -16.59
CA GLY A 97 -6.56 -5.50 -17.39
C GLY A 97 -6.00 -4.32 -16.62
N GLU A 98 -5.91 -3.18 -17.27
CA GLU A 98 -5.37 -1.95 -16.68
C GLU A 98 -6.46 -1.14 -15.95
N PRO A 99 -6.11 -0.36 -14.90
CA PRO A 99 -7.10 0.40 -14.13
C PRO A 99 -7.94 1.35 -14.98
N PHE A 100 -7.37 1.95 -16.03
CA PHE A 100 -8.07 2.88 -16.92
C PHE A 100 -9.11 2.20 -17.83
N GLU A 101 -9.11 0.88 -17.93
CA GLU A 101 -10.09 0.09 -18.68
C GLU A 101 -11.35 -0.23 -17.86
N ALA A 102 -11.32 0.08 -16.55
CA ALA A 102 -12.46 -0.07 -15.67
C ALA A 102 -13.56 0.95 -16.03
N LYS A 103 -14.79 0.47 -16.11
CA LYS A 103 -15.98 1.31 -16.29
C LYS A 103 -16.61 1.64 -14.94
N GLU A 104 -17.59 2.54 -14.95
CA GLU A 104 -18.41 2.80 -13.77
C GLU A 104 -18.97 1.48 -13.19
N TYR A 105 -18.90 1.33 -11.86
CA TYR A 105 -19.28 0.13 -11.11
C TYR A 105 -18.36 -1.09 -11.24
N ASP A 106 -17.31 -1.04 -12.07
CA ASP A 106 -16.26 -2.05 -12.03
C ASP A 106 -15.40 -1.85 -10.77
N ILE A 107 -14.87 -2.95 -10.21
CA ILE A 107 -13.95 -2.90 -9.06
C ILE A 107 -12.55 -3.23 -9.57
N VAL A 108 -11.59 -2.34 -9.30
CA VAL A 108 -10.18 -2.57 -9.62
C VAL A 108 -9.48 -3.18 -8.41
N VAL A 109 -8.80 -4.30 -8.64
CA VAL A 109 -8.04 -5.02 -7.62
C VAL A 109 -6.56 -5.06 -8.02
N PHE A 110 -5.71 -4.57 -7.13
CA PHE A 110 -4.26 -4.58 -7.29
C PHE A 110 -3.67 -5.77 -6.53
N LYS A 111 -2.98 -6.66 -7.25
CA LYS A 111 -2.32 -7.83 -6.68
C LYS A 111 -0.80 -7.72 -6.87
N PRO A 112 -0.04 -7.26 -5.86
CA PRO A 112 1.41 -7.22 -5.93
C PRO A 112 2.01 -8.63 -5.75
N SER A 113 3.01 -8.94 -6.58
CA SER A 113 3.92 -10.08 -6.45
C SER A 113 5.34 -9.54 -6.25
N PHE A 114 6.07 -10.04 -5.26
CA PHE A 114 7.38 -9.51 -4.88
C PHE A 114 8.31 -10.64 -4.44
N SER A 115 9.61 -10.37 -4.44
CA SER A 115 10.62 -11.35 -4.04
C SER A 115 11.32 -11.02 -2.72
N LYS A 116 11.33 -9.76 -2.32
CA LYS A 116 12.06 -9.27 -1.14
C LYS A 116 11.26 -8.20 -0.44
N VAL A 117 11.42 -8.12 0.88
CA VAL A 117 10.77 -7.11 1.70
C VAL A 117 11.78 -6.39 2.59
N THR A 118 11.68 -5.07 2.65
CA THR A 118 12.34 -4.23 3.66
C THR A 118 11.29 -3.76 4.65
N THR A 119 11.41 -4.17 5.92
CA THR A 119 10.45 -3.87 6.99
C THR A 119 10.98 -2.77 7.90
N LEU A 120 10.14 -1.78 8.18
CA LEU A 120 10.35 -0.73 9.15
C LEU A 120 9.24 -0.79 10.20
N SER A 121 9.61 -0.76 11.47
CA SER A 121 8.68 -0.70 12.60
C SER A 121 9.24 0.29 13.62
N TRP A 122 8.40 1.21 14.09
CA TRP A 122 8.80 2.26 15.03
C TRP A 122 10.03 3.07 14.58
N GLY A 123 10.19 3.27 13.28
CA GLY A 123 11.34 3.99 12.70
C GLY A 123 12.65 3.20 12.64
N ILE A 124 12.64 1.92 13.01
CA ILE A 124 13.80 1.03 12.96
C ILE A 124 13.61 0.05 11.82
N VAL A 125 14.66 -0.16 11.01
CA VAL A 125 14.68 -1.24 10.01
C VAL A 125 14.75 -2.56 10.78
N SER A 126 13.64 -3.29 10.79
CA SER A 126 13.47 -4.55 11.55
C SER A 126 13.77 -5.79 10.70
N GLY A 127 13.86 -5.65 9.38
CA GLY A 127 14.38 -6.69 8.50
C GLY A 127 14.56 -6.20 7.07
N LYS A 128 15.52 -6.79 6.36
CA LYS A 128 15.86 -6.43 4.98
C LYS A 128 16.05 -7.72 4.18
N ASN A 129 15.45 -7.77 2.99
CA ASN A 129 15.43 -8.97 2.13
C ASN A 129 14.91 -10.20 2.86
N ILE A 130 13.81 -10.02 3.61
CA ILE A 130 13.01 -11.13 4.10
C ILE A 130 12.22 -11.63 2.89
N TYR A 131 12.15 -12.95 2.67
CA TYR A 131 11.73 -13.68 1.46
C TYR A 131 12.85 -14.08 0.49
#